data_AF-A0A9X0D383-F1
#
_entry.id   AF-A0A9X0D383-F1
#
_cell.length_a   1.000
_cell.length_b   1.000
_cell.length_c   1.000
_cell.angle_alpha   90.00
_cell.angle_beta   90.00
_cell.angle_gamma   90.00
#
_symmetry.space_group_name_H-M   'P 1'
#
loop_
_entity.id
_entity.type
_entity.pdbx_description
1 polymer ?
#
loop_
_entity_poly.entity_id
_entity_poly.type
_entity_poly.pdbx_seq_one_letter_code
_entity_poly.pdbx_strand_id
1 'polypeptide(L)'
;MNTFNMTMKKAFFLLQLQIMFMNMTSAAETHVGVVSFSSSARTEIPFTSRQNVDVIKSSVLKMSYHGMTTRMDLGLNKTHVKLFSTKGGMRRNVPHVLLAITDGKSDHGNLNTKQQSQYLKDDGIVIFALGIGPQVHSGELKALASEESHMFRFTSFSQMLPADSALGIALALCSVARTSNAIIFPVVTQRSLMQHTVASRTTTDDLECAFMCIKHNSCYSFNFHTPSRLCELSYAKKADFPGDFSFVRGSVYSELEFVQP
;
A
#
# COMPACT_ATOMS: atom_id res chain seq x y z
N MET A 1 22.10 -23.80 15.11
CA MET A 1 20.74 -23.50 15.62
C MET A 1 20.40 -22.07 15.22
N ASN A 2 19.64 -21.86 14.15
CA ASN A 2 19.30 -20.51 13.69
C ASN A 2 18.27 -19.89 14.63
N THR A 3 18.73 -18.95 15.46
CA THR A 3 17.95 -18.05 16.32
C THR A 3 17.14 -17.05 15.50
N PHE A 4 16.32 -17.55 14.56
CA PHE A 4 15.29 -16.76 13.89
C PHE A 4 13.98 -16.92 14.67
N ASN A 5 13.93 -16.31 15.86
CA ASN A 5 12.80 -16.48 16.75
C ASN A 5 11.58 -15.77 16.14
N MET A 6 10.54 -16.52 15.77
CA MET A 6 9.27 -16.03 15.26
C MET A 6 8.63 -14.97 16.18
N THR A 7 8.99 -14.95 17.47
CA THR A 7 8.66 -13.86 18.41
C THR A 7 9.08 -12.48 17.88
N MET A 8 10.23 -12.35 17.19
CA MET A 8 10.65 -11.08 16.57
C MET A 8 9.90 -10.77 15.27
N LYS A 9 9.63 -11.77 14.42
CA LYS A 9 8.76 -11.61 13.23
C LYS A 9 7.36 -11.11 13.64
N LYS A 10 6.81 -11.68 14.71
CA LYS A 10 5.53 -11.30 15.30
C LYS A 10 5.57 -9.90 15.91
N ALA A 11 6.54 -9.60 16.76
CA ALA A 11 6.68 -8.29 17.40
C ALA A 11 6.76 -7.16 16.35
N PHE A 12 7.43 -7.40 15.22
CA PHE A 12 7.50 -6.45 14.13
C PHE A 12 6.23 -6.37 13.29
N PHE A 13 5.56 -7.50 12.99
CA PHE A 13 4.23 -7.47 12.38
C PHE A 13 3.24 -6.69 13.26
N LEU A 14 3.35 -6.79 14.59
CA LEU A 14 2.56 -6.01 15.55
C LEU A 14 2.90 -4.52 15.54
N LEU A 15 4.18 -4.15 15.35
CA LEU A 15 4.61 -2.76 15.19
C LEU A 15 4.05 -2.17 13.88
N GLN A 16 4.11 -2.93 12.78
CA GLN A 16 3.51 -2.54 11.49
C GLN A 16 1.99 -2.40 11.58
N LEU A 17 1.31 -3.31 12.28
CA LEU A 17 -0.12 -3.17 12.58
C LEU A 17 -0.38 -1.89 13.37
N GLN A 18 0.39 -1.61 14.44
CA GLN A 18 0.20 -0.38 15.20
C GLN A 18 0.32 0.87 14.34
N ILE A 19 1.24 0.91 13.38
CA ILE A 19 1.42 2.07 12.48
C ILE A 19 0.30 2.13 11.42
N MET A 20 -0.12 1.00 10.84
CA MET A 20 -1.28 0.92 9.95
C MET A 20 -2.59 1.36 10.62
N PHE A 21 -2.72 1.11 11.93
CA PHE A 21 -3.93 1.40 12.71
C PHE A 21 -3.91 2.77 13.41
N MET A 22 -2.82 3.56 13.36
CA MET A 22 -2.80 4.87 14.04
C MET A 22 -3.80 5.89 13.46
N ASN A 23 -4.37 5.64 12.28
CA ASN A 23 -5.39 6.49 11.65
C ASN A 23 -6.74 5.77 11.40
N MET A 24 -7.04 4.68 12.12
CA MET A 24 -8.25 3.86 11.90
C MET A 24 -9.27 4.04 13.04
N THR A 25 -10.36 4.77 12.80
CA THR A 25 -11.48 5.06 13.71
C THR A 25 -12.84 4.41 13.31
N SER A 26 -12.94 3.53 12.31
CA SER A 26 -14.21 2.95 11.83
C SER A 26 -14.13 1.65 10.99
N ALA A 27 -15.25 0.93 10.91
CA ALA A 27 -15.37 -0.33 10.17
C ALA A 27 -15.34 -0.20 8.62
N ALA A 28 -15.18 1.01 8.07
CA ALA A 28 -14.99 1.27 6.64
C ALA A 28 -13.52 1.10 6.16
N GLU A 29 -12.62 0.83 7.10
CA GLU A 29 -11.18 1.02 6.96
C GLU A 29 -10.43 -0.23 6.46
N THR A 30 -9.12 -0.32 6.71
CA THR A 30 -8.24 -1.38 6.24
C THR A 30 -8.62 -2.76 6.80
N HIS A 31 -8.73 -3.76 5.92
CA HIS A 31 -8.84 -5.16 6.34
C HIS A 31 -7.47 -5.83 6.25
N VAL A 32 -7.07 -6.53 7.32
CA VAL A 32 -5.79 -7.23 7.38
C VAL A 32 -6.02 -8.73 7.28
N GLY A 33 -5.29 -9.33 6.35
CA GLY A 33 -5.18 -10.77 6.17
C GLY A 33 -3.75 -11.22 6.39
N VAL A 34 -3.57 -12.45 6.90
CA VAL A 34 -2.25 -13.01 7.17
C VAL A 34 -2.17 -14.42 6.60
N VAL A 35 -1.17 -14.62 5.74
CA VAL A 35 -0.75 -15.94 5.27
C VAL A 35 0.67 -16.17 5.75
N SER A 36 0.89 -17.28 6.46
CA SER A 36 2.22 -17.76 6.80
C SER A 36 2.65 -18.83 5.80
N PHE A 37 3.95 -18.96 5.57
CA PHE A 37 4.50 -20.03 4.74
C PHE A 37 5.80 -20.60 5.31
N SER A 38 6.02 -21.89 5.07
CA SER A 38 7.30 -22.55 5.23
C SER A 38 7.44 -23.72 4.24
N SER A 39 7.26 -24.98 4.64
CA SER A 39 7.04 -26.13 3.74
C SER A 39 5.62 -26.21 3.20
N SER A 40 4.70 -25.48 3.82
CA SER A 40 3.30 -25.33 3.42
C SER A 40 2.84 -23.89 3.68
N ALA A 41 1.73 -23.48 3.06
CA ALA A 41 1.14 -22.16 3.28
C ALA A 41 -0.19 -22.26 4.04
N ARG A 42 -0.37 -21.39 5.04
CA ARG A 42 -1.54 -21.38 5.93
C ARG A 42 -2.14 -19.97 5.98
N THR A 43 -3.46 -19.90 5.87
CA THR A 43 -4.20 -18.67 6.14
C THR A 43 -4.40 -18.58 7.65
N GLU A 44 -3.62 -17.70 8.28
CA GLU A 44 -3.65 -17.48 9.73
C GLU A 44 -4.80 -16.56 10.11
N ILE A 45 -5.04 -15.54 9.28
CA ILE A 45 -6.11 -14.55 9.47
C ILE A 45 -6.76 -14.29 8.10
N PRO A 46 -8.00 -14.74 7.84
CA PRO A 46 -8.74 -14.36 6.65
C PRO A 46 -9.35 -12.95 6.80
N PHE A 47 -9.69 -12.27 5.69
CA PHE A 47 -10.38 -10.96 5.76
C PHE A 47 -11.79 -11.07 6.35
N THR A 48 -12.38 -12.27 6.38
CA THR A 48 -13.66 -12.55 7.04
C THR A 48 -13.58 -12.63 8.57
N SER A 49 -12.38 -12.67 9.14
CA SER A 49 -12.20 -12.61 10.59
C SER A 49 -12.58 -11.22 11.14
N ARG A 50 -12.77 -11.11 12.45
CA ARG A 50 -13.09 -9.83 13.10
C ARG A 50 -11.94 -8.84 12.91
N GLN A 51 -12.18 -7.81 12.11
CA GLN A 51 -11.23 -6.75 11.77
C GLN A 51 -11.08 -5.73 12.91
N ASN A 52 -10.56 -6.20 14.03
CA ASN A 52 -10.27 -5.38 15.21
C ASN A 52 -8.78 -5.50 15.55
N VAL A 53 -8.16 -4.36 15.88
CA VAL A 53 -6.72 -4.26 16.14
C VAL A 53 -6.26 -5.27 17.18
N ASP A 54 -6.93 -5.35 18.32
CA ASP A 54 -6.53 -6.22 19.42
C ASP A 54 -6.74 -7.71 19.07
N VAL A 55 -7.80 -8.02 18.33
CA VAL A 55 -8.05 -9.38 17.82
C VAL A 55 -6.96 -9.79 16.84
N ILE A 56 -6.61 -8.94 15.87
CA ILE A 56 -5.58 -9.24 14.89
C ILE A 56 -4.22 -9.36 15.59
N LYS A 57 -3.88 -8.43 16.50
CA LYS A 57 -2.66 -8.48 17.30
C LYS A 57 -2.55 -9.78 18.09
N SER A 58 -3.61 -10.16 18.81
CA SER A 58 -3.62 -11.39 19.59
C SER A 58 -3.52 -12.65 18.73
N SER A 59 -4.09 -12.64 17.52
CA SER A 59 -4.01 -13.74 16.56
C SER A 59 -2.58 -13.91 16.05
N VAL A 60 -1.92 -12.81 15.67
CA VAL A 60 -0.50 -12.82 15.26
C VAL A 60 0.40 -13.34 16.38
N LEU A 61 0.18 -12.89 17.61
CA LEU A 61 0.95 -13.35 18.78
C LEU A 61 0.83 -14.87 19.00
N LYS A 62 -0.28 -15.49 18.62
CA LYS A 62 -0.54 -16.93 18.79
C LYS A 62 -0.04 -17.81 17.64
N MET A 63 0.33 -17.25 16.48
CA MET A 63 0.78 -18.03 15.32
C MET A 63 1.97 -18.95 15.66
N SER A 64 2.04 -20.17 15.13
CA SER A 64 3.16 -21.10 15.42
C SER A 64 4.25 -21.04 14.35
N TYR A 65 5.51 -21.33 14.73
CA TYR A 65 6.62 -21.35 13.78
C TYR A 65 6.75 -22.77 13.27
N HIS A 66 6.48 -22.95 11.99
CA HIS A 66 6.41 -24.28 11.40
C HIS A 66 7.74 -24.71 10.74
N GLY A 67 8.71 -23.79 10.58
CA GLY A 67 10.09 -24.08 10.15
C GLY A 67 10.23 -24.87 8.84
N MET A 68 11.42 -25.45 8.62
CA MET A 68 11.87 -26.28 7.49
C MET A 68 12.44 -25.57 6.26
N THR A 69 11.60 -24.95 5.43
CA THR A 69 11.96 -24.46 4.09
C THR A 69 11.21 -23.16 3.78
N THR A 70 11.63 -22.45 2.76
CA THR A 70 11.08 -21.15 2.34
C THR A 70 10.31 -21.31 1.04
N ARG A 71 9.09 -21.85 1.07
CA ARG A 71 8.23 -22.01 -0.12
C ARG A 71 7.36 -20.78 -0.37
N MET A 72 7.98 -19.70 -0.84
CA MET A 72 7.27 -18.45 -1.16
C MET A 72 6.21 -18.66 -2.23
N ASP A 73 6.52 -19.51 -3.20
CA ASP A 73 5.62 -19.95 -4.27
C ASP A 73 4.26 -20.44 -3.72
N LEU A 74 4.28 -21.26 -2.66
CA LEU A 74 3.06 -21.72 -1.98
C LEU A 74 2.35 -20.60 -1.23
N GLY A 75 3.11 -19.72 -0.58
CA GLY A 75 2.57 -18.55 0.15
C GLY A 75 1.85 -17.57 -0.77
N LEU A 76 2.44 -17.24 -1.91
CA LEU A 76 1.86 -16.38 -2.94
C LEU A 76 0.63 -17.02 -3.56
N ASN A 77 0.71 -18.31 -3.93
CA ASN A 77 -0.43 -19.04 -4.46
C ASN A 77 -1.62 -19.02 -3.48
N LYS A 78 -1.38 -19.36 -2.20
CA LYS A 78 -2.42 -19.34 -1.16
C LYS A 78 -3.01 -17.95 -0.98
N THR A 79 -2.17 -16.92 -1.00
CA THR A 79 -2.58 -15.51 -0.92
C THR A 79 -3.50 -15.15 -2.07
N HIS A 80 -3.14 -15.53 -3.30
CA HIS A 80 -3.93 -15.29 -4.51
C HIS A 80 -5.27 -16.05 -4.47
N VAL A 81 -5.24 -17.37 -4.36
CA VAL A 81 -6.43 -18.21 -4.57
C VAL A 81 -7.35 -18.32 -3.35
N LYS A 82 -6.86 -17.98 -2.15
CA LYS A 82 -7.66 -18.03 -0.91
C LYS A 82 -7.88 -16.68 -0.29
N LEU A 83 -6.83 -15.90 -0.02
CA LEU A 83 -6.96 -14.66 0.75
C LEU A 83 -7.60 -13.55 -0.11
N PHE A 84 -7.01 -13.20 -1.24
CA PHE A 84 -7.55 -12.27 -2.23
C PHE A 84 -8.62 -12.92 -3.13
N SER A 85 -9.57 -13.60 -2.50
CA SER A 85 -10.72 -14.20 -3.17
C SER A 85 -12.02 -13.70 -2.54
N THR A 86 -13.13 -13.77 -3.29
CA THR A 86 -14.46 -13.45 -2.73
C THR A 86 -14.77 -14.30 -1.50
N LYS A 87 -14.39 -15.59 -1.49
CA LYS A 87 -14.53 -16.47 -0.32
C LYS A 87 -13.61 -16.09 0.86
N GLY A 88 -12.47 -15.47 0.55
CA GLY A 88 -11.52 -14.95 1.53
C GLY A 88 -11.95 -13.63 2.18
N GLY A 89 -13.04 -13.02 1.71
CA GLY A 89 -13.54 -11.73 2.19
C GLY A 89 -12.93 -10.51 1.48
N MET A 90 -12.32 -10.72 0.30
CA MET A 90 -11.77 -9.61 -0.50
C MET A 90 -12.89 -8.68 -0.97
N ARG A 91 -12.73 -7.38 -0.69
CA ARG A 91 -13.59 -6.31 -1.20
C ARG A 91 -13.10 -5.86 -2.57
N ARG A 92 -13.99 -5.74 -3.57
CA ARG A 92 -13.58 -5.47 -4.96
C ARG A 92 -13.19 -4.01 -5.24
N ASN A 93 -13.77 -3.05 -4.51
CA ASN A 93 -13.64 -1.63 -4.82
C ASN A 93 -12.67 -0.91 -3.87
N VAL A 94 -11.62 -1.58 -3.43
CA VAL A 94 -10.59 -1.00 -2.56
C VAL A 94 -9.19 -1.37 -3.05
N PRO A 95 -8.19 -0.53 -2.80
CA PRO A 95 -6.78 -0.86 -3.02
C PRO A 95 -6.41 -2.18 -2.34
N HIS A 96 -5.70 -3.07 -3.06
CA HIS A 96 -5.16 -4.31 -2.51
C HIS A 96 -3.64 -4.21 -2.43
N VAL A 97 -3.12 -4.42 -1.23
CA VAL A 97 -1.68 -4.34 -0.95
C VAL A 97 -1.22 -5.63 -0.28
N LEU A 98 -0.10 -6.17 -0.75
CA LEU A 98 0.59 -7.30 -0.16
C LEU A 98 1.97 -6.88 0.33
N LEU A 99 2.22 -6.96 1.64
CA LEU A 99 3.56 -6.89 2.20
C LEU A 99 4.13 -8.31 2.33
N ALA A 100 5.01 -8.69 1.40
CA ALA A 100 5.70 -9.97 1.43
C ALA A 100 6.98 -9.86 2.27
N ILE A 101 7.08 -10.62 3.37
CA ILE A 101 8.23 -10.59 4.29
C ILE A 101 9.00 -11.91 4.18
N THR A 102 10.31 -11.84 3.95
CA THR A 102 11.19 -13.02 3.87
C THR A 102 12.56 -12.78 4.52
N ASP A 103 13.15 -13.86 5.02
CA ASP A 103 14.52 -13.91 5.54
C ASP A 103 15.52 -14.69 4.67
N GLY A 104 15.05 -15.23 3.55
CA GLY A 104 15.87 -16.03 2.64
C GLY A 104 15.37 -16.01 1.21
N LYS A 105 16.01 -16.83 0.37
CA LYS A 105 15.52 -17.14 -0.98
C LYS A 105 14.39 -18.17 -0.94
N SER A 106 13.57 -18.19 -1.99
CA SER A 106 12.60 -19.26 -2.14
C SER A 106 13.34 -20.56 -2.44
N ASP A 107 12.96 -21.63 -1.77
CA ASP A 107 13.45 -22.96 -2.11
C ASP A 107 12.73 -23.46 -3.37
N HIS A 108 13.38 -24.40 -4.09
CA HIS A 108 12.83 -24.97 -5.32
C HIS A 108 11.51 -25.72 -5.02
N GLY A 109 10.53 -25.50 -5.89
CA GLY A 109 9.20 -26.08 -5.78
C GLY A 109 8.58 -26.30 -7.15
N ASN A 110 7.38 -26.87 -7.16
CA ASN A 110 6.63 -27.12 -8.40
C ASN A 110 6.00 -25.84 -8.98
N LEU A 111 5.99 -24.74 -8.21
CA LEU A 111 5.52 -23.43 -8.64
C LEU A 111 6.71 -22.45 -8.67
N ASN A 112 6.59 -21.42 -9.49
CA ASN A 112 7.61 -20.39 -9.63
C ASN A 112 7.20 -19.10 -8.89
N THR A 113 8.05 -18.62 -7.96
CA THR A 113 7.80 -17.41 -7.17
C THR A 113 7.49 -16.18 -8.02
N LYS A 114 8.26 -15.94 -9.09
CA LYS A 114 8.04 -14.80 -10.01
C LYS A 114 6.71 -14.92 -10.74
N GLN A 115 6.31 -16.12 -11.12
CA GLN A 115 5.03 -16.34 -11.78
C GLN A 115 3.85 -16.12 -10.81
N GLN A 116 3.95 -16.64 -9.58
CA GLN A 116 2.89 -16.45 -8.58
C GLN A 116 2.75 -14.99 -8.15
N SER A 117 3.86 -14.25 -8.04
CA SER A 117 3.80 -12.81 -7.79
C SER A 117 3.20 -12.06 -8.98
N GLN A 118 3.47 -12.49 -10.21
CA GLN A 118 2.87 -11.87 -11.40
C GLN A 118 1.35 -12.02 -11.42
N TYR A 119 0.81 -13.20 -11.08
CA TYR A 119 -0.65 -13.37 -11.00
C TYR A 119 -1.34 -12.42 -10.02
N LEU A 120 -0.72 -12.16 -8.87
CA LEU A 120 -1.23 -11.17 -7.92
C LEU A 120 -1.19 -9.75 -8.50
N LYS A 121 -0.09 -9.39 -9.18
CA LYS A 121 0.08 -8.06 -9.81
C LYS A 121 -0.91 -7.84 -10.96
N ASP A 122 -1.14 -8.87 -11.77
CA ASP A 122 -2.09 -8.85 -12.88
C ASP A 122 -3.53 -8.64 -12.37
N ASP A 123 -3.84 -9.14 -11.17
CA ASP A 123 -5.12 -8.89 -10.47
C ASP A 123 -5.17 -7.53 -9.73
N GLY A 124 -4.20 -6.65 -9.96
CA GLY A 124 -4.17 -5.29 -9.40
C GLY A 124 -3.65 -5.19 -7.97
N ILE A 125 -3.03 -6.24 -7.44
CA ILE A 125 -2.47 -6.23 -6.08
C ILE A 125 -1.05 -5.65 -6.11
N VAL A 126 -0.82 -4.58 -5.35
CA VAL A 126 0.51 -3.97 -5.23
C VAL A 126 1.33 -4.71 -4.18
N ILE A 127 2.50 -5.23 -4.58
CA ILE A 127 3.38 -6.01 -3.73
C ILE A 127 4.57 -5.16 -3.28
N PHE A 128 4.75 -5.09 -1.96
CA PHE A 128 5.98 -4.63 -1.31
C PHE A 128 6.77 -5.83 -0.81
N ALA A 129 8.08 -5.84 -1.07
CA ALA A 129 8.96 -6.95 -0.69
C ALA A 129 9.92 -6.50 0.40
N LEU A 130 9.80 -7.09 1.59
CA LEU A 130 10.64 -6.84 2.75
C LEU A 130 11.55 -8.04 3.01
N GLY A 131 12.84 -7.85 2.77
CA GLY A 131 13.88 -8.82 3.03
C GLY A 131 14.69 -8.50 4.28
N ILE A 132 14.84 -9.46 5.20
CA ILE A 132 15.59 -9.29 6.44
C ILE A 132 16.65 -10.37 6.59
N GLY A 133 17.91 -9.99 6.62
CA GLY A 133 19.02 -10.90 6.89
C GLY A 133 19.95 -11.13 5.69
N PRO A 134 21.08 -11.79 5.93
CA PRO A 134 22.13 -11.97 4.92
C PRO A 134 21.74 -12.94 3.80
N GLN A 135 20.76 -13.83 4.03
CA GLN A 135 20.34 -14.85 3.08
C GLN A 135 19.31 -14.35 2.05
N VAL A 136 18.94 -13.07 2.13
CA VAL A 136 18.01 -12.45 1.20
C VAL A 136 18.75 -12.04 -0.08
N HIS A 137 18.26 -12.56 -1.20
CA HIS A 137 18.74 -12.23 -2.54
C HIS A 137 17.90 -11.12 -3.17
N SER A 138 18.55 -10.11 -3.76
CA SER A 138 17.86 -8.99 -4.43
C SER A 138 16.98 -9.46 -5.61
N GLY A 139 17.37 -10.55 -6.29
CA GLY A 139 16.57 -11.14 -7.37
C GLY A 139 15.21 -11.65 -6.89
N GLU A 140 15.13 -12.17 -5.66
CA GLU A 140 13.87 -12.63 -5.06
C GLU A 140 12.98 -11.44 -4.70
N LEU A 141 13.54 -10.40 -4.07
CA LEU A 141 12.80 -9.19 -3.77
C LEU A 141 12.27 -8.51 -5.05
N LYS A 142 13.08 -8.49 -6.12
CA LYS A 142 12.67 -7.96 -7.43
C LYS A 142 11.61 -8.83 -8.12
N ALA A 143 11.63 -10.14 -7.91
CA ALA A 143 10.56 -11.01 -8.39
C ALA A 143 9.23 -10.73 -7.66
N LEU A 144 9.30 -10.46 -6.36
CA LEU A 144 8.12 -10.17 -5.53
C LEU A 144 7.54 -8.78 -5.79
N ALA A 145 8.35 -7.72 -5.66
CA ALA A 145 7.87 -6.35 -5.63
C ALA A 145 7.24 -5.89 -6.96
N SER A 146 6.21 -5.04 -6.89
CA SER A 146 5.61 -4.43 -8.08
C SER A 146 6.51 -3.37 -8.71
N GLU A 147 7.30 -2.66 -7.90
CA GLU A 147 8.25 -1.64 -8.34
C GLU A 147 9.57 -1.78 -7.56
N GLU A 148 10.68 -1.26 -8.10
CA GLU A 148 11.97 -1.26 -7.38
C GLU A 148 11.93 -0.40 -6.10
N SER A 149 11.14 0.68 -6.11
CA SER A 149 10.83 1.52 -4.94
C SER A 149 10.08 0.76 -3.82
N HIS A 150 9.45 -0.38 -4.15
CA HIS A 150 8.69 -1.20 -3.19
C HIS A 150 9.54 -2.31 -2.53
N MET A 151 10.86 -2.29 -2.76
CA MET A 151 11.80 -3.23 -2.17
C MET A 151 12.50 -2.63 -0.95
N PHE A 152 12.39 -3.31 0.18
CA PHE A 152 13.09 -2.96 1.41
C PHE A 152 14.01 -4.10 1.83
N ARG A 153 15.29 -3.80 2.05
CA ARG A 153 16.28 -4.79 2.48
C ARG A 153 16.99 -4.32 3.74
N PHE A 154 16.93 -5.15 4.77
CA PHE A 154 17.62 -4.94 6.04
C PHE A 154 18.59 -6.10 6.30
N THR A 155 19.75 -5.79 6.86
CA THR A 155 20.79 -6.78 7.20
C THR A 155 20.44 -7.57 8.46
N SER A 156 19.61 -6.99 9.32
CA SER A 156 19.12 -7.59 10.56
C SER A 156 17.78 -6.99 10.96
N PHE A 157 17.07 -7.64 11.87
CA PHE A 157 15.90 -7.04 12.51
C PHE A 157 16.27 -5.75 13.25
N SER A 158 17.41 -5.71 13.94
CA SER A 158 17.83 -4.53 14.70
C SER A 158 18.04 -3.29 13.83
N GLN A 159 18.48 -3.45 12.59
CA GLN A 159 18.58 -2.34 11.64
C GLN A 159 17.21 -1.82 11.19
N MET A 160 16.18 -2.68 11.22
CA MET A 160 14.82 -2.33 10.85
C MET A 160 14.01 -1.76 12.03
N LEU A 161 14.43 -1.98 13.27
CA LEU A 161 13.76 -1.50 14.49
C LEU A 161 13.62 0.02 14.63
N PRO A 162 14.54 0.88 14.15
CA PRO A 162 14.38 2.33 14.29
C PRO A 162 13.05 2.81 13.72
N ALA A 163 12.38 3.70 14.46
CA ALA A 163 11.04 4.20 14.14
C ALA A 163 10.95 4.75 12.70
N ASP A 164 12.00 5.41 12.23
CA ASP A 164 12.06 5.99 10.88
C ASP A 164 11.95 4.92 9.77
N SER A 165 12.56 3.76 9.96
CA SER A 165 12.49 2.66 8.98
C SER A 165 11.08 2.05 8.93
N ALA A 166 10.47 1.85 10.10
CA ALA A 166 9.10 1.34 10.19
C ALA A 166 8.09 2.35 9.62
N LEU A 167 8.29 3.64 9.90
CA LEU A 167 7.48 4.75 9.37
C LEU A 167 7.59 4.85 7.85
N GLY A 168 8.80 4.73 7.29
CA GLY A 168 9.01 4.74 5.85
C GLY A 168 8.25 3.64 5.11
N ILE A 169 8.29 2.41 5.64
CA ILE A 169 7.51 1.27 5.10
C ILE A 169 6.00 1.57 5.18
N ALA A 170 5.53 2.07 6.32
CA ALA A 170 4.11 2.36 6.49
C ALA A 170 3.62 3.50 5.58
N LEU A 171 4.39 4.57 5.42
CA LEU A 171 4.07 5.67 4.50
C LEU A 171 4.01 5.19 3.04
N ALA A 172 4.89 4.27 2.66
CA ALA A 172 4.88 3.66 1.34
C ALA A 172 3.66 2.75 1.12
N LEU A 173 3.25 1.97 2.14
CA LEU A 173 2.05 1.14 2.05
C LEU A 173 0.78 2.02 1.96
N CYS A 174 0.72 3.12 2.71
CA CYS A 174 -0.41 4.05 2.72
C CYS A 174 -0.53 4.86 1.43
N SER A 175 0.54 5.09 0.66
CA SER A 175 0.44 5.84 -0.61
C SER A 175 -0.37 5.08 -1.65
N VAL A 176 -0.33 3.75 -1.66
CA VAL A 176 -1.14 2.92 -2.57
C VAL A 176 -2.63 3.08 -2.31
N ALA A 177 -3.03 3.29 -1.05
CA ALA A 177 -4.43 3.50 -0.72
C ALA A 177 -5.02 4.77 -1.35
N ARG A 178 -4.17 5.75 -1.70
CA ARG A 178 -4.59 7.01 -2.34
C ARG A 178 -4.71 6.91 -3.86
N THR A 179 -4.01 6.00 -4.53
CA THR A 179 -3.89 6.03 -5.99
C THR A 179 -4.98 5.26 -6.75
N SER A 180 -5.80 4.44 -6.08
CA SER A 180 -6.60 3.42 -6.79
C SER A 180 -8.05 3.76 -7.14
N ASN A 181 -8.67 4.81 -6.56
CA ASN A 181 -10.11 5.12 -6.77
C ASN A 181 -10.42 6.64 -6.73
N ALA A 182 -9.57 7.49 -7.30
CA ALA A 182 -9.90 8.91 -7.41
C ALA A 182 -10.94 9.11 -8.53
N ILE A 183 -12.17 9.47 -8.19
CA ILE A 183 -13.08 10.08 -9.16
C ILE A 183 -12.67 11.55 -9.26
N ILE A 184 -12.32 11.97 -10.47
CA ILE A 184 -12.05 13.38 -10.78
C ILE A 184 -13.36 13.98 -11.27
N PHE A 185 -13.82 15.04 -10.64
CA PHE A 185 -14.91 15.84 -11.19
C PHE A 185 -14.41 17.25 -11.47
N PRO A 186 -14.65 17.77 -12.69
CA PRO A 186 -14.51 19.19 -12.93
C PRO A 186 -15.60 19.90 -12.13
N VAL A 187 -15.21 20.65 -11.10
CA VAL A 187 -16.18 21.26 -10.20
C VAL A 187 -16.67 22.59 -10.79
N VAL A 188 -15.76 23.44 -11.28
CA VAL A 188 -16.11 24.77 -11.81
C VAL A 188 -15.08 25.30 -12.82
N THR A 189 -15.55 25.86 -13.93
CA THR A 189 -14.72 26.64 -14.87
C THR A 189 -14.58 28.11 -14.43
N GLN A 190 -13.48 28.78 -14.80
CA GLN A 190 -13.17 30.18 -14.49
C GLN A 190 -12.98 30.48 -12.99
N ARG A 191 -12.55 29.48 -12.21
CA ARG A 191 -12.29 29.64 -10.78
C ARG A 191 -11.11 28.79 -10.34
N SER A 192 -10.47 29.22 -9.27
CA SER A 192 -9.34 28.54 -8.66
C SER A 192 -9.40 28.59 -7.15
N LEU A 193 -8.90 27.54 -6.52
CA LEU A 193 -8.64 27.53 -5.08
C LEU A 193 -7.27 28.16 -4.84
N MET A 194 -7.22 29.27 -4.11
CA MET A 194 -5.99 30.06 -3.89
C MET A 194 -5.29 29.65 -2.60
N GLN A 195 -4.00 29.97 -2.45
CA GLN A 195 -3.24 29.81 -1.18
C GLN A 195 -3.00 28.38 -0.66
N HIS A 196 -3.47 27.34 -1.35
CA HIS A 196 -3.32 25.94 -0.94
C HIS A 196 -2.41 25.10 -1.86
N THR A 197 -1.61 25.74 -2.72
CA THR A 197 -0.74 25.05 -3.68
C THR A 197 0.42 24.31 -2.98
N VAL A 198 0.55 23.01 -3.23
CA VAL A 198 1.68 22.17 -2.77
C VAL A 198 2.75 21.97 -3.82
N ALA A 199 2.38 21.98 -5.08
CA ALA A 199 3.29 21.83 -6.20
C ALA A 199 2.69 22.50 -7.43
N SER A 200 3.55 23.03 -8.30
CA SER A 200 3.14 23.58 -9.58
C SER A 200 4.05 23.11 -10.69
N ARG A 201 3.47 22.86 -11.86
CA ARG A 201 4.21 22.43 -13.05
C ARG A 201 3.45 22.76 -14.31
N THR A 202 4.16 22.99 -15.42
CA THR A 202 3.52 23.05 -16.73
C THR A 202 3.20 21.63 -17.21
N THR A 203 2.00 21.43 -17.74
CA THR A 203 1.49 20.13 -18.26
C THR A 203 0.86 20.33 -19.62
N THR A 204 0.66 19.27 -20.41
CA THR A 204 0.02 19.38 -21.73
C THR A 204 -1.44 19.79 -21.61
N ASP A 205 -2.15 19.25 -20.62
CA ASP A 205 -3.59 19.39 -20.44
C ASP A 205 -4.00 19.11 -18.99
N ASP A 206 -5.28 19.30 -18.72
CA ASP A 206 -5.90 19.07 -17.41
C ASP A 206 -5.89 17.59 -17.01
N LEU A 207 -5.85 16.65 -17.96
CA LEU A 207 -5.76 15.22 -17.69
C LEU A 207 -4.37 14.83 -17.17
N GLU A 208 -3.29 15.34 -17.77
CA GLU A 208 -1.94 15.17 -17.24
C GLU A 208 -1.80 15.80 -15.85
N CYS A 209 -2.39 17.00 -15.65
CA CYS A 209 -2.46 17.63 -14.33
C CYS A 209 -3.19 16.76 -13.31
N ALA A 210 -4.28 16.09 -13.70
CA ALA A 210 -4.99 15.17 -12.84
C ALA A 210 -4.14 13.94 -12.46
N PHE A 211 -3.43 13.34 -13.41
CA PHE A 211 -2.49 12.25 -13.13
C PHE A 211 -1.36 12.67 -12.19
N MET A 212 -0.86 13.90 -12.33
CA MET A 212 0.09 14.46 -11.38
C MET A 212 -0.50 14.57 -9.98
N CYS A 213 -1.75 15.05 -9.85
CA CYS A 213 -2.45 15.12 -8.57
C CYS A 213 -2.63 13.73 -7.94
N ILE A 214 -3.11 12.74 -8.71
CA ILE A 214 -3.30 11.36 -8.24
C ILE A 214 -1.99 10.77 -7.67
N LYS A 215 -0.86 11.07 -8.30
CA LYS A 215 0.46 10.58 -7.87
C LYS A 215 1.06 11.36 -6.69
N HIS A 216 0.50 12.52 -6.35
CA HIS A 216 1.03 13.39 -5.31
C HIS A 216 0.28 13.18 -3.99
N ASN A 217 0.94 12.59 -2.99
CA ASN A 217 0.33 12.17 -1.71
C ASN A 217 -0.46 13.25 -0.95
N SER A 218 -0.11 14.52 -1.15
CA SER A 218 -0.76 15.66 -0.51
C SER A 218 -1.70 16.43 -1.44
N CYS A 219 -2.11 15.86 -2.57
CA CYS A 219 -3.02 16.52 -3.51
C CYS A 219 -4.45 15.99 -3.38
N TYR A 220 -5.41 16.91 -3.20
CA TYR A 220 -6.84 16.63 -3.09
C TYR A 220 -7.68 17.41 -4.11
N SER A 221 -7.10 18.45 -4.70
CA SER A 221 -7.68 19.21 -5.82
C SER A 221 -6.58 19.85 -6.64
N PHE A 222 -6.90 20.37 -7.83
CA PHE A 222 -5.96 21.10 -8.66
C PHE A 222 -6.62 22.24 -9.45
N ASN A 223 -5.83 23.27 -9.73
CA ASN A 223 -6.14 24.31 -10.71
C ASN A 223 -5.37 24.01 -12.01
N PHE A 224 -6.05 24.02 -13.15
CA PHE A 224 -5.40 24.02 -14.45
C PHE A 224 -5.68 25.33 -15.18
N HIS A 225 -4.64 26.12 -15.46
CA HIS A 225 -4.73 27.39 -16.16
C HIS A 225 -4.50 27.18 -17.66
N THR A 226 -5.59 27.12 -18.43
CA THR A 226 -5.57 26.82 -19.87
C THR A 226 -4.60 27.71 -20.67
N PRO A 227 -4.52 29.05 -20.45
CA PRO A 227 -3.65 29.91 -21.24
C PRO A 227 -2.15 29.66 -20.99
N SER A 228 -1.76 29.41 -19.74
CA SER A 228 -0.36 29.23 -19.34
C SER A 228 0.06 27.76 -19.24
N ARG A 229 -0.89 26.83 -19.39
CA ARG A 229 -0.71 25.39 -19.16
C ARG A 229 -0.19 25.05 -17.75
N LEU A 230 -0.38 25.98 -16.80
CA LEU A 230 0.07 25.84 -15.43
C LEU A 230 -0.91 24.93 -14.68
N CYS A 231 -0.38 23.81 -14.17
CA CYS A 231 -1.05 22.92 -13.22
C CYS A 231 -0.58 23.28 -11.80
N GLU A 232 -1.53 23.55 -10.90
CA GLU A 232 -1.27 23.77 -9.48
C GLU A 232 -2.00 22.71 -8.68
N LEU A 233 -1.25 21.87 -7.97
CA LEU A 233 -1.75 20.84 -7.09
C LEU A 233 -2.04 21.44 -5.72
N SER A 234 -3.15 21.10 -5.08
CA SER A 234 -3.55 21.67 -3.79
C SER A 234 -3.85 20.60 -2.74
N TYR A 235 -3.48 20.89 -1.48
CA TYR A 235 -3.76 19.99 -0.34
C TYR A 235 -5.17 20.07 0.23
N ALA A 236 -5.99 20.96 -0.32
CA ALA A 236 -7.30 21.30 0.21
C ALA A 236 -8.38 21.17 -0.85
N LYS A 237 -9.65 21.14 -0.43
CA LYS A 237 -10.82 21.22 -1.33
C LYS A 237 -11.57 22.54 -1.12
N LYS A 238 -12.43 22.90 -2.07
CA LYS A 238 -13.29 24.09 -1.96
C LYS A 238 -14.21 24.01 -0.74
N ALA A 239 -14.69 22.81 -0.42
CA ALA A 239 -15.58 22.59 0.73
C ALA A 239 -14.90 22.97 2.06
N ASP A 240 -13.59 22.75 2.17
CA ASP A 240 -12.81 23.04 3.38
C ASP A 240 -12.54 24.55 3.52
N PHE A 241 -12.32 25.24 2.38
CA PHE A 241 -11.94 26.66 2.34
C PHE A 241 -12.76 27.44 1.29
N PRO A 242 -14.06 27.66 1.54
CA PRO A 242 -14.93 28.31 0.56
C PRO A 242 -14.57 29.78 0.30
N GLY A 243 -13.91 30.45 1.26
CA GLY A 243 -13.46 31.85 1.15
C GLY A 243 -12.28 32.05 0.20
N ASP A 244 -11.48 31.01 0.00
CA ASP A 244 -10.27 31.08 -0.84
C ASP A 244 -10.55 30.72 -2.31
N PHE A 245 -11.82 30.49 -2.63
CA PHE A 245 -12.27 30.10 -3.97
C PHE A 245 -12.61 31.31 -4.84
N SER A 246 -11.64 31.74 -5.65
CA SER A 246 -11.67 33.02 -6.38
C SER A 246 -11.90 32.86 -7.88
N PHE A 247 -12.45 33.90 -8.51
CA PHE A 247 -12.56 33.98 -9.96
C PHE A 247 -11.18 34.16 -10.58
N VAL A 248 -10.81 33.25 -11.48
CA VAL A 248 -9.56 33.32 -12.24
C VAL A 248 -9.85 32.97 -13.69
N ARG A 249 -9.53 33.90 -14.60
CA ARG A 249 -9.91 33.76 -16.00
C ARG A 249 -9.11 32.65 -16.67
N GLY A 250 -9.80 31.71 -17.33
CA GLY A 250 -9.20 30.62 -18.08
C GLY A 250 -8.71 29.44 -17.22
N SER A 251 -9.01 29.43 -15.92
CA SER A 251 -8.72 28.30 -15.06
C SER A 251 -9.86 27.28 -15.01
N VAL A 252 -9.52 26.03 -14.74
CA VAL A 252 -10.44 24.94 -14.42
C VAL A 252 -10.05 24.40 -13.07
N TYR A 253 -11.01 24.32 -12.16
CA TYR A 253 -10.82 23.71 -10.84
C TYR A 253 -11.46 22.32 -10.81
N SER A 254 -10.66 21.34 -10.37
CA SER A 254 -11.06 19.93 -10.28
C SER A 254 -10.71 19.37 -8.91
N GLU A 255 -11.60 18.54 -8.38
CA GLU A 255 -11.39 17.84 -7.10
C GLU A 255 -11.24 16.34 -7.34
N LEU A 256 -10.47 15.70 -6.45
CA LEU A 256 -10.38 14.26 -6.36
C LEU A 256 -11.25 13.82 -5.17
N GLU A 257 -12.35 13.11 -5.41
CA GLU A 257 -12.86 12.20 -4.37
C GLU A 257 -12.14 10.88 -4.50
N PHE A 258 -11.35 10.61 -3.48
CA PHE A 258 -11.02 9.25 -3.14
C PHE A 258 -12.29 8.68 -2.53
N VAL A 259 -13.05 7.90 -3.33
CA VAL A 259 -14.27 7.27 -2.84
C VAL A 259 -13.86 6.32 -1.72
N GLN A 260 -14.14 6.72 -0.49
CA GLN A 260 -14.20 5.78 0.61
C GLN A 260 -15.55 5.06 0.50
N PRO A 261 -15.59 3.73 0.58
CA PRO A 261 -16.85 2.99 0.63
C PRO A 261 -17.65 3.31 1.89
#